data_AF-A0A2K6UTD3-F1
#
_entry.id   AF-A0A2K6UTD3-F1
#
_cell.length_a   1.000
_cell.length_b   1.000
_cell.length_c   1.000
_cell.angle_alpha   90.00
_cell.angle_beta   90.00
_cell.angle_gamma   90.00
#
_symmetry.space_group_name_H-M   'P 1'
#
loop_
_entity.id
_entity.type
_entity.pdbx_description
1 polymer ?
#
loop_
_entity_poly.entity_id
_entity_poly.type
_entity_poly.pdbx_seq_one_letter_code
_entity_poly.pdbx_strand_id
1 'polypeptide(L)' 'AVVVSSGEEQRYTCHVQHKGLPEPLILRWKPSFQHTVPIVGIVAGLAVLGAVVTGAVVTAVMLRRKSSGGERGSSSQAAC' A
#
# COMPACT_ATOMS: atom_id res chain seq x y z
N ALA A 1 -9.37 39.63 12.55
CA ALA A 1 -8.86 38.38 11.97
C ALA A 1 -8.37 37.49 13.12
N VAL A 2 -8.80 36.23 13.19
CA VAL A 2 -8.26 35.28 14.16
C VAL A 2 -7.16 34.51 13.43
N VAL A 3 -5.91 34.71 13.84
CA VAL A 3 -4.76 33.96 13.33
C VAL A 3 -4.62 32.73 14.21
N VAL A 4 -4.73 31.53 13.61
CA VAL A 4 -4.56 30.25 14.30
C VAL A 4 -3.25 29.63 13.84
N SER A 5 -2.46 29.12 14.79
CA SER A 5 -1.19 28.46 14.53
C SER A 5 -1.42 27.08 13.90
N SER A 6 -0.72 26.78 12.80
CA SER A 6 -0.76 25.48 12.11
C SER A 6 -0.33 24.36 13.07
N GLY A 7 -1.30 23.61 13.60
CA GLY A 7 -1.09 22.57 14.61
C GLY A 7 -2.08 22.62 15.79
N GLU A 8 -2.65 23.79 16.09
CA GLU A 8 -3.68 23.97 17.12
C GLU A 8 -5.10 24.03 16.53
N GLU A 9 -5.24 24.15 15.21
CA GLU A 9 -6.53 24.19 14.48
C GLU A 9 -7.46 23.00 14.75
N GLN A 10 -6.93 21.82 15.08
CA GLN A 10 -7.72 20.63 15.42
C GLN A 10 -8.47 20.76 16.76
N ARG A 11 -8.07 21.69 17.63
CA ARG A 11 -8.68 21.87 18.96
C ARG A 11 -9.76 22.98 18.95
N TYR A 12 -9.78 23.81 17.93
CA TYR A 12 -10.74 24.90 17.78
C TYR A 12 -11.83 24.50 16.77
N THR A 13 -12.96 24.04 17.28
CA THR A 13 -14.15 23.84 16.45
C THR A 13 -14.92 25.17 16.38
N CYS A 14 -15.01 25.77 15.19
CA CYS A 14 -15.79 26.99 14.99
C CYS A 14 -17.28 26.65 15.00
N HIS A 15 -18.02 27.11 16.01
CA HIS A 15 -19.47 26.92 16.10
C HIS A 15 -20.19 28.07 15.39
N VAL A 16 -20.66 27.82 14.17
CA VAL A 16 -21.47 28.79 13.42
C VAL A 16 -22.94 28.60 13.78
N GLN A 17 -23.51 29.55 14.52
CA GLN A 17 -24.95 29.60 14.76
C GLN A 17 -25.63 30.36 13.63
N HIS A 18 -26.41 29.65 12.82
CA HIS A 18 -27.23 30.25 11.76
C HIS A 18 -28.69 30.19 12.18
N LYS A 19 -29.43 31.31 12.08
CA LYS A 19 -30.81 31.48 12.58
C LYS A 19 -31.85 30.49 12.01
N GLY A 20 -31.49 29.67 11.01
CA GLY A 20 -32.36 28.69 10.35
C GLY A 20 -32.02 27.22 10.60
N LEU A 21 -31.01 26.89 11.43
CA LEU A 21 -30.69 25.51 11.80
C LEU A 21 -30.97 25.28 13.30
N PRO A 22 -31.91 24.39 13.68
CA PRO A 22 -32.26 24.13 15.08
C PRO A 22 -31.14 23.44 15.88
N GLU A 23 -30.21 22.76 15.19
CA GLU A 23 -28.94 22.28 15.76
C GLU A 23 -27.75 22.89 15.02
N PRO A 24 -26.66 23.27 15.71
CA PRO A 24 -25.39 23.53 15.05
C PRO A 24 -25.00 22.24 14.33
N LEU A 25 -24.91 22.28 13.00
CA LEU A 25 -24.44 21.14 12.24
C LEU A 25 -23.05 20.77 12.76
N ILE A 26 -22.96 19.75 13.60
CA ILE A 26 -21.70 19.23 14.11
C ILE A 26 -21.04 18.55 12.91
N LEU A 27 -20.30 19.32 12.12
CA LEU A 27 -19.31 18.84 11.17
C LEU A 27 -18.16 18.19 11.96
N ARG A 28 -18.47 17.12 12.69
CA ARG A 28 -17.47 16.20 13.20
C ARG A 28 -16.86 15.62 11.94
N TRP A 29 -15.64 16.03 11.60
CA TRP A 29 -14.75 15.25 10.73
C TRP A 29 -14.63 13.89 11.41
N LYS A 30 -15.59 13.01 11.15
CA LYS A 30 -15.44 11.59 11.39
C LYS A 30 -14.36 11.26 10.38
N PRO A 31 -13.12 10.99 10.81
CA PRO A 31 -12.11 10.61 9.84
C PRO A 31 -12.75 9.45 9.10
N SER A 32 -12.70 9.50 7.78
CA SER A 32 -13.28 8.49 6.90
C SER A 32 -12.49 7.18 7.04
N PHE A 33 -12.32 6.68 8.26
CA PHE A 33 -11.70 5.42 8.64
C PHE A 33 -12.33 4.27 7.87
N GLN A 34 -13.64 4.38 7.57
CA GLN A 34 -14.36 3.43 6.73
C GLN A 34 -13.78 3.32 5.31
N HIS A 35 -13.18 4.39 4.77
CA HIS A 35 -12.56 4.39 3.45
C HIS A 35 -11.05 4.17 3.54
N THR A 36 -10.39 4.66 4.58
CA THR A 36 -8.95 4.51 4.75
C THR A 36 -8.53 3.05 4.97
N VAL A 37 -9.28 2.27 5.75
CA VAL A 37 -8.97 0.86 6.03
C VAL A 37 -9.02 -0.02 4.76
N PRO A 38 -10.08 -0.01 3.94
CA PRO A 38 -10.12 -0.81 2.71
C PRO A 38 -9.06 -0.36 1.69
N ILE A 39 -8.75 0.93 1.60
CA ILE A 39 -7.72 1.44 0.69
C ILE A 39 -6.34 0.88 1.07
N VAL A 40 -5.97 0.94 2.36
CA VAL A 40 -4.68 0.41 2.83
C VAL A 40 -4.59 -1.10 2.62
N GLY A 41 -5.69 -1.83 2.84
CA GLY A 41 -5.77 -3.27 2.58
C GLY A 41 -5.53 -3.63 1.11
N ILE A 42 -6.13 -2.88 0.18
CA ILE A 42 -5.94 -3.09 -1.26
C ILE A 42 -4.48 -2.82 -1.66
N VAL A 43 -3.91 -1.71 -1.21
CA VAL A 43 -2.51 -1.35 -1.53
C VAL A 43 -1.55 -2.41 -0.99
N ALA A 44 -1.74 -2.84 0.26
CA ALA A 44 -0.93 -3.89 0.87
C ALA A 44 -1.07 -5.22 0.09
N GLY A 45 -2.29 -5.61 -0.28
CA GLY A 45 -2.54 -6.82 -1.06
C GLY A 45 -1.85 -6.81 -2.43
N LEU A 46 -1.96 -5.69 -3.17
CA LEU A 46 -1.30 -5.53 -4.46
C LEU A 46 0.23 -5.56 -4.34
N ALA A 47 0.79 -4.93 -3.30
CA ALA A 47 2.23 -4.93 -3.05
C ALA A 47 2.74 -6.36 -2.79
N VAL A 48 2.05 -7.13 -1.95
CA VAL A 48 2.39 -8.53 -1.66
C VAL A 48 2.32 -9.38 -2.92
N LEU A 49 1.24 -9.25 -3.70
CA LEU A 49 1.08 -9.99 -4.96
C LEU A 49 2.21 -9.67 -5.95
N GLY A 50 2.54 -8.38 -6.11
CA GLY A 50 3.65 -7.95 -6.98
C GLY A 50 5.00 -8.51 -6.55
N ALA A 51 5.29 -8.55 -5.25
CA ALA A 51 6.51 -9.12 -4.71
C ALA A 51 6.61 -10.64 -4.97
N VAL A 52 5.51 -11.38 -4.77
CA VAL A 52 5.45 -12.83 -5.04
C VAL A 52 5.68 -13.13 -6.51
N VAL A 53 5.01 -12.40 -7.41
CA VAL A 53 5.18 -12.58 -8.86
C VAL A 53 6.63 -12.31 -9.27
N THR A 54 7.22 -11.20 -8.80
CA THR A 54 8.61 -10.85 -9.10
C THR A 54 9.57 -11.93 -8.60
N GLY A 55 9.39 -12.41 -7.36
CA GLY A 55 10.20 -13.48 -6.79
C GLY A 55 10.08 -14.80 -7.58
N ALA A 56 8.87 -15.18 -7.98
CA ALA A 56 8.63 -16.37 -8.79
C ALA A 56 9.30 -16.28 -10.17
N VAL A 57 9.21 -15.13 -10.84
CA VAL A 57 9.86 -14.88 -12.13
C VAL A 57 11.37 -14.97 -11.98
N VAL A 58 11.97 -14.31 -10.98
CA VAL A 58 13.42 -14.38 -10.73
C VAL A 58 13.85 -15.83 -10.50
N THR A 59 13.13 -16.56 -9.65
CA THR A 59 13.42 -17.97 -9.35
C THR A 59 13.35 -18.84 -10.62
N ALA A 60 12.31 -18.68 -11.42
CA ALA A 60 12.14 -19.39 -12.67
C ALA A 60 13.24 -19.05 -13.70
N VAL A 61 13.62 -17.77 -13.80
CA VAL A 61 14.70 -17.33 -14.68
C VAL A 61 16.05 -17.90 -14.23
N MET A 62 16.34 -17.89 -12.92
CA MET A 62 17.57 -18.49 -12.40
C MET A 62 17.62 -20.00 -12.64
N LEU A 63 16.48 -20.69 -12.50
CA LEU A 63 16.37 -22.13 -12.81
C LEU A 63 16.61 -22.39 -14.30
N ARG A 64 15.97 -21.62 -15.18
CA ARG A 64 16.18 -21.72 -16.64
C ARG A 64 17.62 -21.41 -17.05
N ARG A 65 18.23 -20.40 -16.43
CA ARG A 65 19.64 -20.06 -16.67
C ARG A 65 20.57 -21.18 -16.23
N LYS A 66 20.33 -21.76 -15.05
CA LYS A 66 21.07 -22.92 -14.55
C LYS A 66 20.94 -24.11 -15.52
N SER A 67 19.74 -24.42 -16.00
CA SER A 67 19.56 -25.52 -16.96
C SER A 67 20.22 -25.23 -18.31
N SER A 68 20.19 -23.98 -18.79
CA SER A 68 20.81 -23.59 -20.06
C SER A 68 22.34 -23.47 -20.00
N GLY A 69 22.92 -23.30 -18.81
CA GLY A 69 24.38 -23.29 -18.59
C GLY A 69 24.95 -24.68 -18.23
N GLY A 70 24.09 -25.68 -18.08
CA GLY A 70 24.42 -27.04 -17.63
C GLY A 70 24.67 -28.06 -18.74
N GLU A 71 24.56 -27.69 -20.02
CA GLU A 71 24.92 -28.55 -21.16
C GLU A 71 26.45 -28.51 -21.45
N ARG A 72 27.26 -28.26 -20.43
CA ARG A 72 28.74 -28.43 -20.44
C ARG A 72 29.21 -29.13 -19.16
N GLY A 73 28.48 -30.13 -18.69
CA GLY A 73 28.85 -30.83 -17.45
C GLY A 73 28.29 -32.23 -17.27
N SER A 74 27.68 -32.83 -18.29
CA SER A 74 27.35 -34.26 -18.26
C SER A 74 27.79 -34.91 -19.57
N SER A 75 29.10 -35.01 -19.74
CA SER A 75 29.64 -36.13 -20.49
C SER A 75 30.03 -37.15 -19.45
N SER A 76 29.22 -38.19 -19.31
CA SER A 76 29.74 -39.51 -19.05
C SER A 76 30.93 -39.73 -19.98
N GLN A 77 32.16 -39.58 -19.49
CA GLN A 77 33.31 -40.18 -20.15
C GLN A 77 33.48 -41.57 -19.54
N ALA A 78 32.56 -42.45 -19.90
CA ALA A 78 32.93 -43.85 -20.07
C ALA A 78 33.71 -43.90 -21.39
N ALA A 79 35.03 -44.05 -21.31
CA ALA A 79 35.86 -44.41 -22.45
C ALA A 79 37.10 -45.15 -21.92
N CYS A 80 37.07 -46.48 -22.16
CA CYS A 80 38.12 -47.51 -22.08
C CYS A 80 38.85 -47.71 -20.75
#